data_AF-A0A3B0UKN3-F1
#
_entry.id   AF-A0A3B0UKN3-F1
#
_cell.length_a   1.000
_cell.length_b   1.000
_cell.length_c   1.000
_cell.angle_alpha   90.00
_cell.angle_beta   90.00
_cell.angle_gamma   90.00
#
_symmetry.space_group_name_H-M   'P 1'
#
loop_
_entity.id
_entity.type
_entity.pdbx_description
1 polymer ?
#
loop_
_entity_poly.entity_id
_entity_poly.type
_entity_poly.pdbx_seq_one_letter_code
_entity_poly.pdbx_strand_id
1 'polypeptide(L)'
;TEILDISLEKMPVQKFGHYSMLISYVDLYYQLNEKEKARKLASDLKKVLQENLVYYSQFDESEIESIFGEIKQSLLMYDQLVKTTIRFDDEKYATSVKDEYVEYLKLFDFLVSEE
;
A
#
# COMPACT_ATOMS: atom_id res chain seq x y z
N THR A 1 0.65 -2.88 22.91
CA THR A 1 1.11 -2.37 21.60
C THR A 1 2.44 -1.63 21.65
N GLU A 2 2.93 -1.27 22.84
CA GLU A 2 4.21 -0.55 23.03
C GLU A 2 5.44 -1.17 22.33
N ILE A 3 5.59 -2.50 22.30
CA ILE A 3 6.70 -3.17 21.60
C ILE A 3 6.58 -3.02 20.06
N LEU A 4 5.35 -3.04 19.52
CA LEU A 4 5.10 -2.83 18.08
C LEU A 4 5.39 -1.37 17.71
N ASP A 5 4.97 -0.44 18.57
CA ASP A 5 5.18 1.00 18.38
C ASP A 5 6.69 1.34 18.38
N ILE A 6 7.47 0.78 19.32
CA ILE A 6 8.95 0.90 19.35
C ILE A 6 9.60 0.31 18.10
N SER A 7 9.07 -0.80 17.57
CA SER A 7 9.57 -1.43 16.35
C SER A 7 9.37 -0.54 15.11
N LEU A 8 8.20 0.09 15.01
CA LEU A 8 7.87 1.03 13.93
C LEU A 8 8.67 2.33 14.01
N GLU A 9 8.90 2.88 15.21
CA GLU A 9 9.75 4.06 15.40
C GLU A 9 11.18 3.82 14.88
N LYS A 10 11.69 2.60 15.05
CA LYS A 10 13.02 2.20 14.56
C LYS A 10 13.05 1.82 13.08
N MET A 11 11.89 1.66 12.44
CA MET A 11 11.72 1.35 11.02
C MET A 11 10.85 2.44 10.35
N PRO A 12 11.38 3.64 10.09
CA PRO A 12 10.62 4.68 9.40
C PRO A 12 10.16 4.14 8.04
N VAL A 13 8.84 4.20 7.82
CA VAL A 13 8.11 3.69 6.65
C VAL A 13 8.73 4.14 5.31
N GLN A 14 9.47 5.24 5.32
CA GLN A 14 10.13 5.87 4.17
C GLN A 14 11.51 5.28 3.82
N LYS A 15 12.09 4.40 4.65
CA LYS A 15 13.48 3.91 4.46
C LYS A 15 13.64 2.41 4.22
N PHE A 16 12.57 1.64 4.30
CA PHE A 16 12.65 0.19 4.18
C PHE A 16 11.74 -0.32 3.07
N GLY A 17 12.34 -0.96 2.05
CA GLY A 17 11.64 -1.72 1.02
C GLY A 17 10.95 -3.00 1.52
N HIS A 18 10.74 -3.13 2.84
CA HIS A 18 10.09 -4.27 3.49
C HIS A 18 8.64 -3.93 3.90
N TYR A 19 7.88 -3.33 3.00
CA TYR A 19 6.48 -2.98 3.24
C TYR A 19 5.62 -4.20 3.60
N SER A 20 6.00 -5.41 3.19
CA SER A 20 5.36 -6.66 3.61
C SER A 20 5.39 -6.88 5.14
N MET A 21 6.49 -6.50 5.80
CA MET A 21 6.57 -6.53 7.26
C MET A 21 5.58 -5.53 7.86
N LEU A 22 5.56 -4.29 7.37
CA LEU A 22 4.69 -3.24 7.89
C LEU A 22 3.19 -3.56 7.69
N ILE A 23 2.82 -4.20 6.57
CA ILE A 23 1.45 -4.71 6.36
C ILE A 23 1.11 -5.78 7.42
N SER A 24 2.06 -6.63 7.80
CA SER A 24 1.85 -7.60 8.89
C SER A 24 1.57 -6.91 10.23
N TYR A 25 2.13 -5.73 10.48
CA TYR A 25 1.80 -4.92 11.67
C TYR A 25 0.37 -4.36 11.61
N VAL A 26 -0.14 -4.01 10.42
CA VAL A 26 -1.54 -3.58 10.25
C VAL A 26 -2.48 -4.72 10.67
N ASP A 27 -2.24 -5.93 10.17
CA ASP A 27 -2.99 -7.14 10.56
C ASP A 27 -2.94 -7.36 12.08
N LEU A 28 -1.75 -7.25 12.69
CA LEU A 28 -1.57 -7.42 14.13
C LEU A 28 -2.34 -6.38 14.95
N TYR A 29 -2.33 -5.11 14.55
CA TYR A 29 -3.11 -4.08 15.25
C TYR A 29 -4.61 -4.39 15.18
N TYR A 30 -5.12 -4.83 14.03
CA TYR A 30 -6.51 -5.27 13.94
C TYR A 30 -6.82 -6.47 14.86
N GLN A 31 -5.94 -7.48 14.89
CA GLN A 31 -6.09 -8.65 15.77
C GLN A 31 -6.08 -8.29 17.26
N LEU A 32 -5.40 -7.21 17.63
CA LEU A 32 -5.34 -6.68 19.00
C LEU A 32 -6.47 -5.69 19.32
N ASN A 33 -7.46 -5.53 18.43
CA ASN A 33 -8.55 -4.55 18.53
C ASN A 33 -8.08 -3.08 18.57
N GLU A 34 -6.88 -2.80 18.06
CA GLU A 34 -6.26 -1.47 18.03
C GLU A 34 -6.54 -0.79 16.68
N LYS A 35 -7.84 -0.65 16.36
CA LYS A 35 -8.35 -0.23 15.05
C LYS A 35 -7.77 1.10 14.55
N GLU A 36 -7.69 2.11 15.42
CA GLU A 36 -7.16 3.42 15.03
C GLU A 36 -5.66 3.37 14.69
N LYS A 37 -4.89 2.54 15.40
CA LYS A 37 -3.46 2.32 15.08
C LYS A 37 -3.30 1.59 13.75
N ALA A 38 -4.15 0.58 13.49
CA ALA A 38 -4.16 -0.14 12.22
C ALA A 38 -4.46 0.81 11.05
N ARG A 39 -5.49 1.65 11.17
CA ARG A 39 -5.87 2.66 10.17
C ARG A 39 -4.79 3.70 9.93
N LYS A 40 -4.15 4.17 11.00
CA LYS A 40 -3.03 5.12 10.89
C LYS A 40 -1.89 4.50 10.09
N LEU A 41 -1.43 3.31 10.47
CA LEU A 41 -0.33 2.64 9.76
C LEU A 41 -0.71 2.31 8.32
N ALA A 42 -1.94 1.86 8.07
CA ALA A 42 -2.46 1.63 6.73
C ALA A 42 -2.43 2.93 5.91
N SER A 43 -2.84 4.07 6.47
CA SER A 43 -2.78 5.36 5.79
C SER A 43 -1.35 5.78 5.47
N ASP A 44 -0.41 5.58 6.39
CA ASP A 44 1.00 5.91 6.19
C ASP A 44 1.62 5.05 5.07
N LEU A 45 1.31 3.75 5.04
CA LEU A 45 1.75 2.82 3.99
C LEU A 45 1.13 3.15 2.64
N LYS A 46 -0.18 3.37 2.62
CA LYS A 46 -0.95 3.74 1.43
C LYS A 46 -0.32 4.96 0.77
N LYS A 47 -0.03 6.01 1.54
CA LYS A 47 0.55 7.25 1.02
C LYS A 47 1.88 7.02 0.30
N VAL A 48 2.78 6.21 0.87
CA VAL A 48 4.07 5.91 0.22
C VAL A 48 3.87 5.12 -1.08
N LEU A 49 2.95 4.16 -1.11
CA LEU A 49 2.63 3.40 -2.33
C LEU A 49 2.04 4.31 -3.41
N GLN A 50 1.14 5.21 -3.02
CA GLN A 50 0.54 6.20 -3.92
C GLN A 50 1.59 7.15 -4.52
N GLU A 51 2.53 7.66 -3.70
CA GLU A 51 3.63 8.51 -4.16
C GLU A 51 4.54 7.77 -5.14
N ASN A 52 4.89 6.51 -4.87
CA ASN A 52 5.67 5.69 -5.80
C ASN A 52 4.94 5.48 -7.14
N LEU A 53 3.65 5.15 -7.11
CA LEU A 53 2.87 4.94 -8.32
C LEU A 53 2.75 6.21 -9.17
N VAL A 54 2.56 7.38 -8.54
CA VAL A 54 2.57 8.68 -9.25
C VAL A 54 3.95 9.00 -9.82
N TYR A 55 5.02 8.65 -9.12
CA TYR A 55 6.38 8.81 -9.65
C TYR A 55 6.61 7.91 -10.87
N TYR A 56 6.23 6.64 -10.81
CA TYR A 56 6.39 5.70 -11.92
C TYR A 56 5.52 6.03 -13.13
N SER A 57 4.33 6.62 -12.92
CA SER A 57 3.45 7.02 -14.03
C SER A 57 3.98 8.19 -14.87
N GLN A 58 5.13 8.78 -14.50
CA GLN A 58 5.79 9.86 -15.25
C GLN A 58 6.83 9.36 -16.24
N PHE A 59 7.16 8.06 -16.23
CA PHE A 59 8.13 7.47 -17.13
C PHE A 59 7.51 7.19 -18.50
N ASP A 60 8.31 7.29 -19.55
CA ASP A 60 7.89 6.97 -20.91
C ASP A 60 7.87 5.44 -21.13
N GLU A 61 7.12 4.96 -22.14
CA GLU A 61 6.97 3.52 -22.44
C GLU A 61 8.31 2.77 -22.53
N SER A 62 9.33 3.40 -23.12
CA SER A 62 10.68 2.80 -23.26
C SER A 62 11.43 2.63 -21.94
N GLU A 63 11.09 3.41 -20.91
CA GLU A 63 11.71 3.31 -19.59
C GLU A 63 10.92 2.40 -18.66
N ILE A 64 9.61 2.27 -18.90
CA ILE A 64 8.68 1.48 -18.10
C ILE A 64 9.04 0.00 -18.05
N GLU A 65 9.57 -0.58 -19.14
CA GLU A 65 10.02 -1.97 -19.14
C GLU A 65 11.05 -2.23 -18.02
N SER A 66 11.94 -1.26 -17.77
CA SER A 66 12.98 -1.36 -16.76
C SER A 66 12.49 -1.22 -15.32
N ILE A 67 11.34 -0.57 -15.12
CA ILE A 67 10.73 -0.33 -13.79
C ILE A 67 9.41 -1.08 -13.57
N PHE A 68 9.02 -1.95 -14.51
CA PHE A 68 7.75 -2.68 -14.45
C PHE A 68 7.65 -3.55 -13.19
N GLY A 69 8.78 -4.09 -12.73
CA GLY A 69 8.86 -4.85 -11.48
C GLY A 69 8.45 -4.03 -10.25
N GLU A 70 8.92 -2.79 -10.18
CA GLU A 70 8.67 -1.82 -9.10
C GLU A 70 7.22 -1.34 -9.10
N ILE A 71 6.67 -1.07 -10.29
CA ILE A 71 5.24 -0.74 -10.48
C ILE A 71 4.38 -1.92 -9.96
N LYS A 72 4.65 -3.13 -10.47
CA LYS A 72 3.92 -4.34 -10.09
C LYS A 72 4.01 -4.59 -8.59
N GLN A 73 5.18 -4.44 -8.00
CA GLN A 73 5.38 -4.64 -6.56
C GLN A 73 4.57 -3.64 -5.73
N SER A 74 4.53 -2.37 -6.14
CA SER A 74 3.76 -1.33 -5.45
C SER A 74 2.26 -1.59 -5.54
N LEU A 75 1.75 -1.98 -6.71
CA LEU A 75 0.35 -2.35 -6.92
C LEU A 75 -0.05 -3.58 -6.09
N LEU A 76 0.77 -4.64 -6.08
CA LEU A 76 0.49 -5.86 -5.30
C LEU A 76 0.42 -5.58 -3.79
N MET A 77 1.26 -4.68 -3.28
CA MET A 77 1.23 -4.34 -1.86
C MET A 77 0.06 -3.43 -1.50
N TYR A 78 -0.35 -2.55 -2.41
CA TYR A 78 -1.55 -1.75 -2.21
C TYR A 78 -2.79 -2.67 -2.22
N ASP A 79 -2.90 -3.60 -3.17
CA ASP A 79 -3.94 -4.62 -3.18
C ASP A 79 -3.96 -5.45 -1.88
N GLN A 80 -2.80 -5.86 -1.37
CA GLN A 80 -2.73 -6.58 -0.09
C GLN A 80 -3.25 -5.72 1.06
N LEU A 81 -2.91 -4.42 1.10
CA LEU A 81 -3.41 -3.50 2.11
C LEU A 81 -4.93 -3.34 2.02
N VAL A 82 -5.50 -3.21 0.82
CA VAL A 82 -6.95 -3.19 0.57
C VAL A 82 -7.59 -4.47 1.15
N LYS A 83 -7.04 -5.65 0.82
CA LYS A 83 -7.54 -6.94 1.33
C LYS A 83 -7.49 -7.03 2.85
N THR A 84 -6.47 -6.49 3.49
CA THR A 84 -6.39 -6.39 4.96
C THR A 84 -7.54 -5.54 5.52
N THR A 85 -7.82 -4.38 4.94
CA THR A 85 -8.93 -3.52 5.41
C THR A 85 -10.30 -4.17 5.21
N ILE A 86 -10.52 -4.88 4.09
CA ILE A 86 -11.76 -5.64 3.83
C ILE A 86 -11.97 -6.74 4.88
N ARG A 87 -10.88 -7.39 5.30
CA ARG A 87 -10.94 -8.51 6.24
C ARG A 87 -11.27 -8.08 7.67
N PHE A 88 -10.74 -6.94 8.11
CA PHE A 88 -10.71 -6.58 9.52
C PHE A 88 -11.45 -5.29 9.88
N ASP A 89 -11.71 -4.41 8.91
CA ASP A 89 -12.31 -3.10 9.15
C ASP A 89 -13.78 -3.05 8.67
N ASP A 90 -14.46 -1.93 8.92
CA ASP A 90 -15.81 -1.70 8.42
C ASP A 90 -15.82 -1.42 6.91
N GLU A 91 -16.96 -1.77 6.31
CA GLU A 91 -17.19 -1.68 4.87
C GLU A 91 -16.92 -0.27 4.32
N LYS A 92 -17.26 0.77 5.08
CA LYS A 92 -17.06 2.16 4.65
C LYS A 92 -15.59 2.48 4.47
N TYR A 93 -14.75 2.14 5.46
CA TYR A 93 -13.31 2.37 5.36
C TYR A 93 -12.67 1.50 4.27
N ALA A 94 -12.99 0.21 4.26
CA ALA A 94 -12.46 -0.72 3.26
C ALA A 94 -12.81 -0.29 1.82
N THR A 95 -14.04 0.18 1.59
CA THR A 95 -14.48 0.71 0.30
C THR A 95 -13.69 1.97 -0.08
N SER A 96 -13.48 2.91 0.85
CA SER A 96 -12.68 4.10 0.54
C SER A 96 -11.24 3.77 0.13
N VAL A 97 -10.59 2.79 0.80
CA VAL A 97 -9.21 2.40 0.48
C VAL A 97 -9.15 1.68 -0.87
N LYS A 98 -10.17 0.87 -1.18
CA LYS A 98 -10.32 0.20 -2.47
C LYS A 98 -10.55 1.18 -3.61
N ASP A 99 -11.46 2.15 -3.44
CA ASP A 99 -11.78 3.13 -4.47
C ASP A 99 -10.56 3.99 -4.80
N GLU A 100 -9.81 4.41 -3.78
CA GLU A 100 -8.51 5.06 -4.00
C GLU A 100 -7.57 4.16 -4.79
N TYR A 101 -7.39 2.89 -4.42
CA TYR A 101 -6.53 1.96 -5.15
C TYR A 101 -6.91 1.84 -6.64
N VAL A 102 -8.21 1.78 -6.94
CA VAL A 102 -8.72 1.74 -8.32
C VAL A 102 -8.33 2.98 -9.11
N GLU A 103 -8.34 4.18 -8.50
CA GLU A 103 -7.86 5.39 -9.20
C GLU A 103 -6.37 5.32 -9.55
N TYR A 104 -5.53 4.71 -8.69
CA TYR A 104 -4.10 4.55 -8.99
C TYR A 104 -3.83 3.44 -10.02
N LEU A 105 -4.69 2.42 -10.12
CA LEU A 105 -4.59 1.43 -11.20
C LEU A 105 -4.73 2.07 -12.59
N LYS A 106 -5.65 3.03 -12.73
CA LYS A 106 -5.90 3.74 -14.00
C LYS A 106 -4.70 4.50 -14.53
N LEU A 107 -3.76 4.88 -13.66
CA LEU A 107 -2.50 5.50 -14.09
C LEU A 107 -1.68 4.58 -15.01
N PHE A 108 -1.96 3.28 -15.01
CA PHE A 108 -1.23 2.26 -15.76
C PHE A 108 -2.12 1.49 -16.75
N ASP A 109 -3.29 1.99 -17.12
CA ASP A 109 -4.19 1.31 -18.08
C ASP A 109 -3.52 1.07 -19.44
N PHE A 110 -2.55 1.92 -19.83
CA PHE A 110 -1.77 1.74 -21.05
C PHE A 110 -0.91 0.46 -21.03
N LEU A 111 -0.51 -0.04 -19.84
CA LEU A 111 0.24 -1.31 -19.71
C LEU A 111 -0.63 -2.54 -20.03
N VAL A 112 -1.94 -2.42 -19.91
CA VAL A 112 -2.90 -3.51 -20.17
C VAL A 112 -3.40 -3.46 -21.62
N SER A 113 -3.12 -2.38 -22.35
CA SER A 113 -3.64 -2.12 -23.69
C SER A 113 -2.83 -2.76 -24.83
N GLU A 114 -1.80 -3.57 -24.52
CA GLU A 114 -1.12 -4.42 -25.51
C GLU A 114 -1.75 -5.82 -25.56
N GLU A 115 -2.94 -5.92 -26.18
CA GLU A 115 -3.44 -7.14 -26.83
C GLU A 115 -3.95 -6.82 -28.24
#